data_AF-A0A953QNY0-F1
#
_entry.id   AF-A0A953QNY0-F1
#
_cell.length_a   1.000
_cell.length_b   1.000
_cell.length_c   1.000
_cell.angle_alpha   90.00
_cell.angle_beta   90.00
_cell.angle_gamma   90.00
#
_symmetry.space_group_name_H-M   'P 1'
#
loop_
_entity.id
_entity.type
_entity.pdbx_description
1 polymer ?
#
loop_
_entity_poly.entity_id
_entity_poly.type
_entity_poly.pdbx_seq_one_letter_code
_entity_poly.pdbx_strand_id
1 'polypeptide(L)'
;MGRLFISLFLTVFASAQPVLHFKTRRIETTAKGPVAEIRTPVFAGRGHLLLQFETAPDATTVAALKARGIDVLSDVPENGLLVSLDRRIDVRDLRVRFAAPIAPPDKMSPLAAGGFNIVEFHPDVDPNDARGIVLHQGIELRENPDLRPNHLLIKADTAALAELAKQDSVAYIFPASDALISGVTTRACAGALTANGVAAQSIPTFGDGWDGPGLGSATVQYVFSRMTTKLDPSAAQGEILRAMAEWEKAVKVTWQPGSSATAAKTVNIIFASGNHGDGYPFDGLGGVLAHTFYPSAPNPEPLAGDMHFDDAESWRIGANTDLFSVALHELGHALGLGHSDSPTAVMYPYYRMATGLSSLDIGTAQTLYAAQNGTPSTPVTPPVTPPVTPPAAAPLILLVNAPAAATSGSSIAITGTTSGGKGTVLVTWSTDHAQSGTAQGSAAWSIGGIALANGANTITITAADSTTHVSQSYVVTRQTSSTPATPVTPSAPKGSDTTPPTLAITSPSSTAVSTSAASIVFTGTAKDNLGVASVTWATNTGSAGTASGTAQWSASIPLLVGSNTVTIRASDAAGNVAWRSVVVTRR
;
A
#
# COMPACT_ATOMS: atom_id res chain seq x y z
N MET A 1 57.30 53.13 -0.49
CA MET A 1 57.55 51.70 -0.75
C MET A 1 56.79 50.87 0.26
N GLY A 2 55.52 50.54 -0.02
CA GLY A 2 54.71 49.66 0.83
C GLY A 2 54.58 48.29 0.18
N ARG A 3 55.08 47.24 0.85
CA ARG A 3 54.97 45.85 0.37
C ARG A 3 53.62 45.29 0.78
N LEU A 4 52.80 44.94 -0.21
CA LEU A 4 51.52 44.25 -0.03
C LEU A 4 51.79 42.75 0.16
N PHE A 5 51.48 42.21 1.34
CA PHE A 5 51.40 40.78 1.58
C PHE A 5 50.05 40.28 1.06
N ILE A 6 50.06 39.47 0.01
CA ILE A 6 48.89 38.71 -0.43
C ILE A 6 48.95 37.36 0.28
N SER A 7 48.08 37.19 1.28
CA SER A 7 47.87 35.93 1.98
C SER A 7 46.98 35.04 1.11
N LEU A 8 47.54 33.95 0.60
CA LEU A 8 46.82 32.93 -0.17
C LEU A 8 46.09 32.02 0.83
N PHE A 9 44.78 32.21 1.01
CA PHE A 9 43.93 31.24 1.70
C PHE A 9 43.77 30.01 0.79
N LEU A 10 44.49 28.94 1.11
CA LEU A 10 44.27 27.62 0.54
C LEU A 10 43.08 27.00 1.29
N THR A 11 41.86 27.15 0.77
CA THR A 11 40.70 26.39 1.22
C THR A 11 40.91 24.93 0.83
N VAL A 12 41.36 24.11 1.80
CA VAL A 12 41.33 22.65 1.68
C VAL A 12 39.87 22.23 1.77
N PHE A 13 39.25 21.94 0.63
CA PHE A 13 38.03 21.15 0.61
C PHE A 13 38.39 19.76 1.10
N ALA A 14 38.11 19.47 2.38
CA ALA A 14 38.10 18.11 2.87
C ALA A 14 36.99 17.38 2.11
N SER A 15 37.37 16.57 1.11
CA SER A 15 36.45 15.64 0.46
C SER A 15 35.85 14.76 1.57
N ALA A 16 34.54 14.88 1.80
CA ALA A 16 33.83 13.95 2.66
C ALA A 16 34.14 12.51 2.20
N GLN A 17 34.36 11.60 3.14
CA GLN A 17 34.53 10.19 2.81
C GLN A 17 33.24 9.69 2.15
N PRO A 18 33.32 8.85 1.10
CA PRO A 18 32.14 8.23 0.54
C PRO A 18 31.55 7.27 1.58
N VAL A 19 30.29 7.50 1.93
CA VAL A 19 29.57 6.72 2.93
C VAL A 19 28.22 6.35 2.33
N LEU A 20 27.80 5.10 2.49
CA LEU A 20 26.44 4.68 2.18
C LEU A 20 25.64 4.66 3.48
N HIS A 21 24.46 5.29 3.46
CA HIS A 21 23.63 5.49 4.64
C HIS A 21 22.50 4.45 4.72
N PHE A 22 22.64 3.49 5.63
CA PHE A 22 21.60 2.51 5.94
C PHE A 22 20.92 2.84 7.27
N LYS A 23 19.70 2.34 7.47
CA LYS A 23 18.96 2.48 8.73
C LYS A 23 19.73 1.96 9.95
N THR A 24 20.57 0.94 9.75
CA THR A 24 21.35 0.29 10.80
C THR A 24 22.65 1.00 11.10
N ARG A 25 23.34 1.49 10.06
CA ARG A 25 24.66 2.11 10.18
C ARG A 25 25.06 2.87 8.91
N ARG A 26 26.13 3.63 9.05
CA ARG A 26 26.89 4.18 7.93
C ARG A 26 27.96 3.18 7.49
N ILE A 27 28.04 2.91 6.18
CA ILE A 27 29.06 2.05 5.59
C ILE A 27 30.12 2.94 4.96
N GLU A 28 31.30 3.02 5.57
CA GLU A 28 32.45 3.68 4.96
C GLU A 28 32.95 2.87 3.78
N THR A 29 33.00 3.48 2.59
CA THR A 29 33.44 2.83 1.36
C THR A 29 34.80 3.35 0.88
N THR A 30 35.56 3.99 1.78
CA THR A 30 36.89 4.54 1.52
C THR A 30 37.81 3.48 0.90
N ALA A 31 38.32 3.77 -0.30
CA ALA A 31 38.72 2.76 -1.29
C ALA A 31 39.98 1.94 -0.95
N LYS A 32 40.00 0.68 -1.43
CA LYS A 32 41.22 -0.14 -1.69
C LYS A 32 41.71 -0.05 -3.15
N GLY A 33 41.20 0.90 -3.95
CA GLY A 33 41.45 1.04 -5.40
C GLY A 33 40.18 0.77 -6.25
N PRO A 34 40.20 1.06 -7.56
CA PRO A 34 39.06 0.85 -8.45
C PRO A 34 38.67 -0.64 -8.53
N VAL A 35 37.37 -0.94 -8.54
CA VAL A 35 36.87 -2.31 -8.67
C VAL A 35 36.97 -2.74 -10.13
N ALA A 36 37.84 -3.69 -10.41
CA ALA A 36 38.03 -4.17 -11.76
C ALA A 36 36.99 -5.21 -12.20
N GLU A 37 36.57 -6.07 -11.29
CA GLU A 37 35.64 -7.16 -11.57
C GLU A 37 34.71 -7.38 -10.38
N ILE A 38 33.47 -7.76 -10.69
CA ILE A 38 32.46 -8.18 -9.71
C ILE A 38 32.01 -9.61 -10.00
N ARG A 39 31.46 -10.29 -8.99
CA ARG A 39 31.09 -11.71 -9.05
C ARG A 39 29.86 -11.95 -8.20
N THR A 40 29.02 -12.88 -8.65
CA THR A 40 27.92 -13.39 -7.82
C THR A 40 28.46 -13.90 -6.47
N PRO A 41 27.85 -13.51 -5.33
CA PRO A 41 28.20 -14.02 -4.01
C PRO A 41 27.71 -15.44 -3.75
N VAL A 42 26.81 -15.97 -4.59
CA VAL A 42 26.24 -17.32 -4.43
C VAL A 42 26.92 -18.32 -5.35
N PHE A 43 26.85 -19.61 -4.96
CA PHE A 43 27.47 -20.69 -5.73
C PHE A 43 26.76 -20.99 -7.06
N ALA A 44 25.44 -20.79 -7.10
CA ALA A 44 24.61 -21.02 -8.27
C ALA A 44 23.45 -20.02 -8.31
N GLY A 45 23.07 -19.59 -9.51
CA GLY A 45 22.00 -18.61 -9.72
C GLY A 45 22.48 -17.15 -9.67
N ARG A 46 21.52 -16.24 -9.70
CA ARG A 46 21.76 -14.80 -9.55
C ARG A 46 22.02 -14.49 -8.07
N GLY A 47 23.04 -13.68 -7.82
CA GLY A 47 23.30 -13.14 -6.49
C GLY A 47 23.28 -11.61 -6.47
N HIS A 48 23.32 -11.04 -5.28
CA HIS A 48 23.01 -9.63 -5.06
C HIS A 48 24.20 -8.84 -4.52
N LEU A 49 24.47 -7.68 -5.13
CA LEU A 49 25.57 -6.80 -4.72
C LEU A 49 25.11 -5.36 -4.56
N LEU A 50 25.64 -4.70 -3.54
CA LEU A 50 25.66 -3.26 -3.42
C LEU A 50 26.89 -2.73 -4.16
N LEU A 51 26.66 -1.94 -5.20
CA LEU A 51 27.69 -1.21 -5.93
C LEU A 51 27.66 0.26 -5.52
N GLN A 52 28.83 0.89 -5.45
CA GLN A 52 28.93 2.35 -5.41
C GLN A 52 29.85 2.83 -6.52
N PHE A 53 29.47 3.92 -7.15
CA PHE A 53 30.17 4.54 -8.27
C PHE A 53 30.91 5.81 -7.81
N GLU A 54 31.94 6.20 -8.57
CA GLU A 54 32.64 7.47 -8.32
C GLU A 54 31.75 8.70 -8.57
N THR A 55 30.80 8.58 -9.50
CA THR A 55 29.80 9.58 -9.87
C THR A 55 28.43 8.93 -9.95
N ALA A 56 27.36 9.70 -9.79
CA ALA A 56 25.99 9.18 -9.89
C ALA A 56 25.81 8.40 -11.21
N PRO A 57 25.33 7.15 -11.17
CA PRO A 57 25.11 6.36 -12.37
C PRO A 57 23.97 6.99 -13.18
N ASP A 58 24.28 7.32 -14.43
CA ASP A 58 23.33 7.86 -15.40
C ASP A 58 22.71 6.74 -16.26
N ALA A 59 21.79 7.11 -17.15
CA ALA A 59 21.14 6.16 -18.07
C ALA A 59 22.16 5.37 -18.93
N THR A 60 23.30 5.98 -19.29
CA THR A 60 24.38 5.32 -20.03
C THR A 60 25.02 4.22 -19.18
N THR A 61 25.30 4.52 -17.91
CA THR A 61 25.87 3.59 -16.94
C THR A 61 24.91 2.41 -16.69
N VAL A 62 23.63 2.69 -16.48
CA VAL A 62 22.58 1.68 -16.30
C VAL A 62 22.43 0.79 -17.54
N ALA A 63 22.44 1.37 -18.75
CA ALA A 63 22.41 0.60 -19.99
C ALA A 63 23.65 -0.28 -20.14
N ALA A 64 24.82 0.21 -19.75
CA ALA A 64 26.08 -0.53 -19.80
C ALA A 64 26.12 -1.70 -18.79
N LEU A 65 25.53 -1.55 -17.60
CA LEU A 65 25.30 -2.64 -16.64
C LEU A 65 24.40 -3.72 -17.25
N LYS A 66 23.24 -3.31 -17.79
CA LYS A 66 22.28 -4.22 -18.41
C LYS A 66 22.86 -4.99 -19.59
N ALA A 67 23.62 -4.32 -20.46
CA ALA A 67 24.32 -4.97 -21.58
C ALA A 67 25.32 -6.05 -21.14
N ARG A 68 25.82 -5.95 -19.90
CA ARG A 68 26.71 -6.95 -19.29
C ARG A 68 25.97 -8.04 -18.54
N GLY A 69 24.64 -8.00 -18.46
CA GLY A 69 23.82 -8.97 -17.72
C GLY A 69 23.68 -8.65 -16.22
N ILE A 70 23.93 -7.40 -15.83
CA ILE A 70 23.69 -6.89 -14.48
C ILE A 70 22.35 -6.17 -14.48
N ASP A 71 21.42 -6.62 -13.64
CA ASP A 71 20.12 -5.96 -13.50
C ASP A 71 20.12 -5.05 -12.28
N VAL A 72 19.61 -3.82 -12.44
CA VAL A 72 19.43 -2.87 -11.35
C VAL A 72 18.11 -3.20 -10.66
N LEU A 73 18.16 -3.39 -9.35
CA LEU A 73 17.01 -3.78 -8.54
C LEU A 73 16.45 -2.63 -7.71
N SER A 74 17.34 -1.78 -7.18
CA SER A 74 16.95 -0.61 -6.41
C SER A 74 18.05 0.44 -6.46
N ASP A 75 17.65 1.70 -6.40
CA ASP A 75 18.58 2.80 -6.24
C ASP A 75 19.04 2.90 -4.77
N VAL A 76 20.26 3.37 -4.57
CA VAL A 76 20.82 3.64 -3.24
C VAL A 76 21.48 5.02 -3.28
N PRO A 77 21.32 5.87 -2.26
CA PRO A 77 21.92 7.20 -2.25
C PRO A 77 23.46 7.16 -2.34
N GLU A 78 24.06 8.34 -2.50
CA GLU A 78 25.51 8.50 -2.63
C GLU A 78 26.13 7.65 -3.77
N ASN A 79 25.47 7.68 -4.94
CA ASN A 79 25.88 6.97 -6.16
C ASN A 79 25.89 5.45 -5.99
N GLY A 80 24.97 4.90 -5.20
CA GLY A 80 24.85 3.47 -4.98
C GLY A 80 23.82 2.81 -5.90
N LEU A 81 24.00 1.53 -6.22
CA LEU A 81 22.96 0.69 -6.81
C LEU A 81 22.97 -0.68 -6.15
N LEU A 82 21.78 -1.21 -5.88
CA LEU A 82 21.59 -2.62 -5.59
C LEU A 82 21.32 -3.37 -6.89
N VAL A 83 22.14 -4.36 -7.19
CA VAL A 83 22.11 -5.08 -8.47
C VAL A 83 22.09 -6.60 -8.28
N SER A 84 21.63 -7.32 -9.30
CA SER A 84 21.84 -8.75 -9.41
C SER A 84 22.68 -9.14 -10.63
N LEU A 85 23.40 -10.26 -10.50
CA LEU A 85 24.25 -10.84 -11.54
C LEU A 85 24.42 -12.35 -11.31
N ASP A 86 24.63 -13.11 -12.39
CA ASP A 86 24.76 -14.58 -12.35
C ASP A 86 26.20 -15.09 -12.56
N ARG A 87 27.11 -14.18 -12.92
CA ARG A 87 28.49 -14.54 -13.29
C ARG A 87 29.48 -13.47 -12.93
N ARG A 88 30.72 -13.72 -13.30
CA ARG A 88 31.82 -12.79 -13.20
C ARG A 88 31.79 -11.77 -14.34
N ILE A 89 31.94 -10.49 -14.00
CA ILE A 89 31.78 -9.39 -14.95
C ILE A 89 32.88 -8.35 -14.75
N ASP A 90 33.49 -7.91 -15.84
CA ASP A 90 34.44 -6.80 -15.89
C ASP A 90 33.69 -5.46 -15.83
N VAL A 91 34.08 -4.62 -14.88
CA VAL A 91 33.47 -3.31 -14.63
C VAL A 91 34.50 -2.19 -14.53
N ARG A 92 35.74 -2.42 -15.00
CA ARG A 92 36.83 -1.43 -14.94
C ARG A 92 36.45 -0.09 -15.57
N ASP A 93 35.64 -0.11 -16.62
CA ASP A 93 35.22 1.08 -17.36
C ASP A 93 34.01 1.79 -16.73
N LEU A 94 33.31 1.15 -15.79
CA LEU A 94 32.11 1.70 -15.14
C LEU A 94 32.43 2.52 -13.88
N ARG A 95 33.71 2.68 -13.53
CA ARG A 95 34.15 3.50 -12.38
C ARG A 95 33.48 3.09 -11.06
N VAL A 96 33.30 1.78 -10.87
CA VAL A 96 32.83 1.20 -9.61
C VAL A 96 33.95 1.31 -8.57
N ARG A 97 33.65 1.93 -7.43
CA ARG A 97 34.61 2.14 -6.33
C ARG A 97 34.42 1.16 -5.17
N PHE A 98 33.23 0.62 -5.02
CA PHE A 98 32.86 -0.34 -3.98
C PHE A 98 31.89 -1.36 -4.53
N ALA A 99 32.09 -2.62 -4.16
CA ALA A 99 31.21 -3.73 -4.51
C ALA A 99 31.26 -4.77 -3.39
N ALA A 100 30.12 -5.03 -2.74
CA ALA A 100 30.01 -6.06 -1.72
C ALA A 100 28.56 -6.55 -1.59
N PRO A 101 28.32 -7.77 -1.08
CA PRO A 101 26.99 -8.16 -0.61
C PRO A 101 26.53 -7.25 0.54
N ILE A 102 25.22 -7.07 0.69
CA ILE A 102 24.67 -6.41 1.88
C ILE A 102 24.92 -7.33 3.08
N ALA A 103 25.56 -6.82 4.13
CA ALA A 103 25.83 -7.61 5.31
C ALA A 103 24.52 -7.97 6.04
N PRO A 104 24.40 -9.17 6.65
CA PRO A 104 23.16 -9.59 7.30
C PRO A 104 22.57 -8.59 8.32
N PRO A 105 23.37 -7.90 9.16
CA PRO A 105 22.82 -6.89 10.06
C PRO A 105 22.15 -5.72 9.33
N ASP A 106 22.61 -5.37 8.12
CA ASP A 106 22.06 -4.26 7.33
C ASP A 106 20.79 -4.67 6.54
N LYS A 107 20.46 -5.97 6.54
CA LYS A 107 19.21 -6.54 6.01
C LYS A 107 18.10 -6.62 7.07
N MET A 108 18.33 -6.13 8.29
CA MET A 108 17.38 -6.24 9.38
C MET A 108 17.16 -4.88 10.06
N SER A 109 15.89 -4.54 10.26
CA SER A 109 15.50 -3.36 11.02
C SER A 109 16.01 -3.43 12.45
N PRO A 110 16.53 -2.32 13.02
CA PRO A 110 16.79 -2.23 14.46
C PRO A 110 15.54 -2.42 15.33
N LEU A 111 14.34 -2.29 14.75
CA LEU A 111 13.06 -2.53 15.41
C LEU A 111 12.56 -3.97 15.26
N ALA A 112 13.19 -4.78 14.40
CA ALA A 112 12.80 -6.17 14.23
C ALA A 112 13.08 -6.96 15.52
N ALA A 113 12.07 -7.69 15.97
CA ALA A 113 12.12 -8.50 17.18
C ALA A 113 11.32 -9.78 16.98
N GLY A 114 11.46 -10.73 17.91
CA GLY A 114 10.65 -11.95 17.90
C GLY A 114 9.15 -11.62 17.84
N GLY A 115 8.42 -12.27 16.95
CA GLY A 115 7.02 -11.97 16.65
C GLY A 115 6.77 -11.87 15.15
N PHE A 116 5.75 -11.09 14.78
CA PHE A 116 5.36 -10.91 13.38
C PHE A 116 6.22 -9.85 12.68
N ASN A 117 6.81 -10.24 11.56
CA ASN A 117 7.66 -9.38 10.73
C ASN A 117 7.30 -9.55 9.25
N ILE A 118 7.61 -8.54 8.46
CA ILE A 118 7.64 -8.61 7.01
C ILE A 118 9.07 -8.93 6.58
N VAL A 119 9.21 -9.93 5.72
CA VAL A 119 10.45 -10.21 4.99
C VAL A 119 10.26 -9.75 3.56
N GLU A 120 11.06 -8.79 3.14
CA GLU A 120 11.20 -8.38 1.75
C GLU A 120 12.29 -9.22 1.08
N PHE A 121 11.94 -9.81 -0.05
CA PHE A 121 12.87 -10.47 -0.95
C PHE A 121 13.25 -9.52 -2.09
N HIS A 122 14.42 -9.73 -2.69
CA HIS A 122 14.81 -8.97 -3.88
C HIS A 122 13.78 -9.19 -5.01
N PRO A 123 13.48 -8.15 -5.83
CA PRO A 123 12.39 -8.21 -6.82
C PRO A 123 12.52 -9.30 -7.89
N ASP A 124 13.73 -9.81 -8.13
CA ASP A 124 14.02 -10.88 -9.09
C ASP A 124 14.00 -12.29 -8.48
N VAL A 125 13.68 -12.42 -7.19
CA VAL A 125 13.49 -13.71 -6.51
C VAL A 125 12.09 -14.24 -6.81
N ASP A 126 11.99 -15.50 -7.24
CA ASP A 126 10.69 -16.14 -7.47
C ASP A 126 9.86 -16.21 -6.17
N PRO A 127 8.57 -15.83 -6.18
CA PRO A 127 7.73 -15.87 -4.98
C PRO A 127 7.55 -17.26 -4.34
N ASN A 128 7.73 -18.35 -5.09
CA ASN A 128 7.70 -19.70 -4.53
C ASN A 128 9.02 -20.05 -3.86
N ASP A 129 10.14 -19.62 -4.43
CA ASP A 129 11.47 -19.78 -3.81
C ASP A 129 11.54 -19.00 -2.49
N ALA A 130 11.02 -17.76 -2.47
CA ALA A 130 10.90 -16.96 -1.25
C ALA A 130 10.10 -17.69 -0.15
N ARG A 131 8.95 -18.27 -0.50
CA ARG A 131 8.16 -19.10 0.44
C ARG A 131 8.93 -20.35 0.87
N GLY A 132 9.63 -21.00 -0.07
CA GLY A 132 10.46 -22.16 0.19
C GLY A 132 11.55 -21.87 1.22
N ILE A 133 12.24 -20.73 1.11
CA ILE A 133 13.27 -20.28 2.05
C ILE A 133 12.69 -20.14 3.47
N VAL A 134 11.54 -19.49 3.62
CA VAL A 134 10.88 -19.30 4.93
C VAL A 134 10.46 -20.65 5.53
N LEU A 135 9.78 -21.49 4.73
CA LEU A 135 9.26 -22.77 5.19
C LEU A 135 10.38 -23.78 5.53
N HIS A 136 11.49 -23.77 4.79
CA HIS A 136 12.64 -24.65 5.09
C HIS A 136 13.31 -24.35 6.42
N GLN A 137 13.20 -23.11 6.91
CA GLN A 137 13.69 -22.71 8.24
C GLN A 137 12.68 -23.01 9.36
N GLY A 138 11.52 -23.61 9.04
CA GLY A 138 10.46 -23.89 10.00
C GLY A 138 9.74 -22.65 10.50
N ILE A 139 9.84 -21.54 9.77
CA ILE A 139 9.22 -20.26 10.14
C ILE A 139 7.74 -20.28 9.74
N GLU A 140 6.89 -19.78 10.63
CA GLU A 140 5.45 -19.67 10.38
C GLU A 140 5.19 -18.57 9.33
N LEU A 141 4.62 -18.96 8.19
CA LEU A 141 4.18 -18.05 7.14
C LEU A 141 2.69 -17.73 7.31
N ARG A 142 2.32 -16.45 7.23
CA ARG A 142 0.93 -15.99 7.22
C ARG A 142 0.64 -15.24 5.94
N GLU A 143 -0.24 -15.80 5.11
CA GLU A 143 -0.64 -15.18 3.86
C GLU A 143 -1.50 -13.94 4.12
N ASN A 144 -1.19 -12.84 3.44
CA ASN A 144 -1.97 -11.61 3.46
C ASN A 144 -2.00 -11.03 2.02
N PRO A 145 -3.20 -10.81 1.45
CA PRO A 145 -3.35 -10.39 0.05
C PRO A 145 -2.93 -8.95 -0.23
N ASP A 146 -2.75 -8.13 0.80
CA ASP A 146 -2.38 -6.71 0.67
C ASP A 146 -0.86 -6.50 0.69
N LEU A 147 -0.08 -7.57 0.91
CA LEU A 147 1.38 -7.51 0.82
C LEU A 147 1.83 -7.32 -0.62
N ARG A 148 2.95 -6.61 -0.78
CA ARG A 148 3.64 -6.52 -2.07
C ARG A 148 4.07 -7.91 -2.55
N PRO A 149 4.21 -8.14 -3.87
CA PRO A 149 4.53 -9.47 -4.41
C PRO A 149 5.81 -10.11 -3.86
N ASN A 150 6.79 -9.29 -3.48
CA ASN A 150 8.08 -9.70 -2.91
C ASN A 150 8.11 -9.67 -1.37
N HIS A 151 6.97 -9.46 -0.71
CA HIS A 151 6.85 -9.41 0.75
C HIS A 151 6.13 -10.65 1.30
N LEU A 152 6.68 -11.22 2.37
CA LEU A 152 6.03 -12.29 3.14
C LEU A 152 5.83 -11.84 4.59
N LEU A 153 4.63 -12.06 5.14
CA LEU A 153 4.37 -11.90 6.57
C LEU A 153 4.70 -13.21 7.28
N ILE A 154 5.62 -13.13 8.23
CA ILE A 154 6.11 -14.28 8.97
C ILE A 154 5.97 -14.07 10.47
N LYS A 155 6.00 -15.16 11.24
CA LYS A 155 6.22 -15.14 12.68
C LYS A 155 7.46 -15.95 13.02
N ALA A 156 8.46 -15.29 13.59
CA ALA A 156 9.77 -15.86 13.88
C ALA A 156 10.33 -15.31 15.19
N ASP A 157 11.23 -16.06 15.83
CA ASP A 157 12.08 -15.51 16.89
C ASP A 157 13.29 -14.77 16.32
N THR A 158 14.02 -14.04 17.17
CA THR A 158 15.16 -13.23 16.74
C THR A 158 16.29 -14.05 16.10
N ALA A 159 16.47 -15.32 16.50
CA ALA A 159 17.50 -16.18 15.93
C ALA A 159 17.14 -16.58 14.49
N ALA A 160 15.89 -16.97 14.26
CA ALA A 160 15.36 -17.28 12.94
C ALA A 160 15.40 -16.06 12.01
N LEU A 161 15.08 -14.85 12.51
CA LEU A 161 15.24 -13.62 11.73
C LEU A 161 16.70 -13.38 11.34
N ALA A 162 17.66 -13.65 12.23
CA ALA A 162 19.08 -13.51 11.95
C ALA A 162 19.58 -14.52 10.90
N GLU A 163 19.04 -15.75 10.88
CA GLU A 163 19.34 -16.73 9.83
C GLU A 163 18.70 -16.34 8.48
N LEU A 164 17.48 -15.80 8.48
CA LEU A 164 16.87 -15.26 7.26
C LEU A 164 17.68 -14.11 6.68
N ALA A 165 18.16 -13.18 7.51
CA ALA A 165 18.97 -12.06 7.07
C ALA A 165 20.31 -12.49 6.43
N LYS A 166 20.77 -13.72 6.65
CA LYS A 166 21.96 -14.26 5.95
C LYS A 166 21.68 -14.74 4.53
N GLN A 167 20.41 -14.96 4.18
CA GLN A 167 20.04 -15.39 2.84
C GLN A 167 20.32 -14.26 1.84
N ASP A 168 20.97 -14.60 0.73
CA ASP A 168 21.27 -13.62 -0.31
C ASP A 168 19.99 -13.01 -0.90
N SER A 169 18.97 -13.85 -1.12
CA SER A 169 17.65 -13.47 -1.65
C SER A 169 16.83 -12.52 -0.78
N VAL A 170 17.14 -12.41 0.53
CA VAL A 170 16.43 -11.49 1.44
C VAL A 170 17.01 -10.09 1.27
N ALA A 171 16.16 -9.13 0.94
CA ALA A 171 16.53 -7.73 0.81
C ALA A 171 16.48 -7.01 2.17
N TYR A 172 15.37 -7.17 2.90
CA TYR A 172 15.17 -6.51 4.19
C TYR A 172 14.13 -7.18 5.09
N ILE A 173 14.22 -7.00 6.41
CA ILE A 173 13.29 -7.53 7.40
C ILE A 173 12.87 -6.41 8.35
N PHE A 174 11.57 -6.21 8.55
CA PHE A 174 11.03 -5.16 9.42
C PHE A 174 9.72 -5.57 10.11
N PRO A 175 9.31 -4.94 11.22
CA PRO A 175 8.10 -5.30 11.95
C PRO A 175 6.81 -5.21 11.11
N ALA A 176 5.90 -6.16 11.32
CA ALA A 176 4.56 -6.10 10.74
C ALA A 176 3.62 -5.26 11.61
N SER A 177 2.68 -4.53 10.97
CA SER A 177 1.64 -3.79 11.69
C SER A 177 0.51 -4.70 12.17
N ASP A 178 -0.20 -4.29 13.23
CA ASP A 178 -1.39 -5.00 13.72
C ASP A 178 -2.45 -5.17 12.63
N ALA A 179 -2.59 -4.21 11.72
CA ALA A 179 -3.51 -4.30 10.59
C ALA A 179 -3.13 -5.46 9.65
N LEU A 180 -1.85 -5.60 9.31
CA LEU A 180 -1.35 -6.72 8.50
C LEU A 180 -1.49 -8.05 9.23
N ILE A 181 -1.21 -8.08 10.53
CA ILE A 181 -1.33 -9.29 11.37
C ILE A 181 -2.78 -9.74 11.48
N SER A 182 -3.72 -8.80 11.63
CA SER A 182 -5.15 -9.10 11.77
C SER A 182 -5.88 -9.28 10.43
N GLY A 183 -5.22 -8.98 9.30
CA GLY A 183 -5.82 -9.05 7.97
C GLY A 183 -6.82 -7.92 7.69
N VAL A 184 -6.70 -6.80 8.41
CA VAL A 184 -7.39 -5.55 8.06
C VAL A 184 -6.80 -5.05 6.74
N THR A 185 -7.68 -4.62 5.83
CA THR A 185 -7.24 -4.18 4.51
C THR A 185 -6.25 -3.03 4.61
N THR A 186 -5.07 -3.21 4.02
CA THR A 186 -4.07 -2.16 3.87
C THR A 186 -3.74 -1.93 2.40
N ARG A 187 -3.00 -0.86 2.14
CA ARG A 187 -2.50 -0.51 0.80
C ARG A 187 -1.02 -0.25 0.93
N ALA A 188 -0.22 -0.79 0.03
CA ALA A 188 1.22 -0.61 0.07
C ALA A 188 1.62 0.63 -0.73
N CYS A 189 2.56 1.40 -0.19
CA CYS A 189 3.38 2.29 -1.01
C CYS A 189 4.45 1.44 -1.69
N ALA A 190 4.62 1.62 -3.01
CA ALA A 190 5.68 0.94 -3.75
C ALA A 190 7.09 1.45 -3.40
N GLY A 191 7.16 2.58 -2.68
CA GLY A 191 8.34 3.38 -2.44
C GLY A 191 8.48 4.49 -3.47
N ALA A 192 9.06 5.61 -3.06
CA ALA A 192 9.32 6.71 -3.97
C ALA A 192 10.34 6.36 -5.05
N LEU A 193 10.16 7.04 -6.17
CA LEU A 193 10.84 6.80 -7.43
C LEU A 193 12.10 7.67 -7.52
N THR A 194 13.14 7.08 -8.09
CA THR A 194 14.38 7.75 -8.52
C THR A 194 14.57 7.60 -10.03
N ALA A 195 15.59 8.27 -10.57
CA ALA A 195 16.01 8.09 -11.96
C ALA A 195 16.42 6.65 -12.30
N ASN A 196 16.79 5.83 -11.31
CA ASN A 196 17.27 4.46 -11.48
C ASN A 196 16.28 3.39 -10.97
N GLY A 197 15.10 3.78 -10.50
CA GLY A 197 14.05 2.87 -10.02
C GLY A 197 13.57 3.20 -8.62
N VAL A 198 13.03 2.21 -7.91
CA VAL A 198 12.57 2.39 -6.52
C VAL A 198 13.74 2.44 -5.55
N ALA A 199 13.57 3.21 -4.49
CA ALA A 199 14.47 3.22 -3.34
C ALA A 199 14.47 1.86 -2.60
N ALA A 200 15.65 1.41 -2.17
CA ALA A 200 15.76 0.24 -1.30
C ALA A 200 15.15 0.50 0.09
N GLN A 201 14.36 -0.44 0.62
CA GLN A 201 13.66 -0.32 1.91
C GLN A 201 14.60 -0.10 3.10
N SER A 202 15.86 -0.53 3.02
CA SER A 202 16.87 -0.38 4.07
C SER A 202 17.45 1.04 4.20
N ILE A 203 17.03 1.96 3.32
CA ILE A 203 17.55 3.32 3.25
C ILE A 203 16.61 4.30 3.98
N PRO A 204 17.13 5.14 4.91
CA PRO A 204 16.29 6.04 5.70
C PRO A 204 15.96 7.36 4.99
N THR A 205 16.85 7.86 4.12
CA THR A 205 16.72 9.15 3.44
C THR A 205 17.38 9.09 2.06
N PHE A 206 16.89 9.88 1.11
CA PHE A 206 17.44 10.03 -0.23
C PHE A 206 17.78 11.48 -0.52
N GLY A 207 19.02 11.70 -0.96
CA GLY A 207 19.55 13.03 -1.23
C GLY A 207 19.76 13.84 0.05
N ASP A 208 20.06 15.12 -0.14
CA ASP A 208 20.31 16.09 0.93
C ASP A 208 19.09 16.98 1.23
N GLY A 209 17.91 16.64 0.69
CA GLY A 209 16.73 17.52 0.73
C GLY A 209 16.79 18.68 -0.28
N TRP A 210 15.81 19.58 -0.21
CA TRP A 210 15.61 20.66 -1.19
C TRP A 210 16.60 21.83 -1.12
N ASP A 211 17.29 22.01 0.00
CA ASP A 211 18.31 23.04 0.22
C ASP A 211 19.74 22.52 0.00
N GLY A 212 19.90 21.21 -0.22
CA GLY A 212 21.19 20.58 -0.41
C GLY A 212 21.90 20.30 0.93
N PRO A 213 23.20 19.97 0.92
CA PRO A 213 23.88 19.51 2.12
C PRO A 213 23.95 20.60 3.20
N GLY A 214 23.44 20.26 4.38
CA GLY A 214 23.40 21.11 5.57
C GLY A 214 21.95 21.41 5.96
N LEU A 215 21.59 21.07 7.20
CA LEU A 215 20.23 21.04 7.78
C LEU A 215 19.48 22.40 7.77
N GLY A 216 19.45 23.12 6.67
CA GLY A 216 18.94 24.48 6.56
C GLY A 216 17.43 24.52 6.47
N SER A 217 16.95 25.49 5.69
CA SER A 217 15.52 25.69 5.43
C SER A 217 15.29 25.71 3.94
N ALA A 218 14.18 25.12 3.49
CA ALA A 218 13.81 25.11 2.08
C ALA A 218 12.51 25.87 1.84
N THR A 219 12.45 26.59 0.72
CA THR A 219 11.18 27.08 0.17
C THR A 219 10.90 26.29 -1.09
N VAL A 220 9.77 25.59 -1.09
CA VAL A 220 9.35 24.69 -2.17
C VAL A 220 8.02 25.18 -2.72
N GLN A 221 7.92 25.25 -4.03
CA GLN A 221 6.69 25.61 -4.72
C GLN A 221 5.82 24.37 -4.93
N TYR A 222 4.51 24.55 -5.01
CA TYR A 222 3.60 23.49 -5.47
C TYR A 222 2.66 23.99 -6.56
N VAL A 223 2.29 23.11 -7.49
CA VAL A 223 1.27 23.38 -8.51
C VAL A 223 0.30 22.21 -8.61
N PHE A 224 -0.99 22.49 -8.48
CA PHE A 224 -2.05 21.51 -8.75
C PHE A 224 -2.40 21.54 -10.24
N SER A 225 -1.82 20.63 -11.04
CA SER A 225 -2.05 20.61 -12.49
C SER A 225 -3.30 19.82 -12.88
N ARG A 226 -3.66 18.78 -12.12
CA ARG A 226 -4.85 17.96 -12.37
C ARG A 226 -5.42 17.43 -11.07
N MET A 227 -6.68 17.75 -10.77
CA MET A 227 -7.38 17.26 -9.57
C MET A 227 -8.39 16.17 -9.93
N THR A 228 -8.66 15.28 -8.97
CA THR A 228 -9.74 14.30 -9.11
C THR A 228 -11.10 14.97 -9.20
N THR A 229 -12.01 14.37 -9.96
CA THR A 229 -13.44 14.78 -10.01
C THR A 229 -14.30 14.02 -8.99
N LYS A 230 -13.71 13.07 -8.25
CA LYS A 230 -14.39 12.23 -7.25
C LYS A 230 -14.53 12.91 -5.89
N LEU A 231 -13.79 14.00 -5.67
CA LEU A 231 -13.88 14.88 -4.52
C LEU A 231 -14.10 16.31 -5.00
N ASP A 232 -14.64 17.16 -4.12
CA ASP A 232 -14.60 18.60 -4.37
C ASP A 232 -13.13 19.04 -4.53
N PRO A 233 -12.76 19.73 -5.63
CA PRO A 233 -11.37 20.08 -5.87
C PRO A 233 -10.74 20.95 -4.77
N SER A 234 -11.53 21.86 -4.18
CA SER A 234 -11.03 22.73 -3.11
C SER A 234 -10.81 21.96 -1.81
N ALA A 235 -11.68 21.00 -1.51
CA ALA A 235 -11.51 20.10 -0.38
C ALA A 235 -10.28 19.20 -0.57
N ALA A 236 -10.09 18.62 -1.76
CA ALA A 236 -8.95 17.78 -2.08
C ALA A 236 -7.62 18.57 -1.99
N GLN A 237 -7.57 19.79 -2.55
CA GLN A 237 -6.43 20.68 -2.37
C GLN A 237 -6.20 21.01 -0.89
N GLY A 238 -7.27 21.30 -0.15
CA GLY A 238 -7.24 21.59 1.28
C GLY A 238 -6.58 20.47 2.10
N GLU A 239 -6.86 19.20 1.80
CA GLU A 239 -6.24 18.07 2.48
C GLU A 239 -4.74 17.95 2.18
N ILE A 240 -4.33 18.19 0.93
CA ILE A 240 -2.91 18.16 0.55
C ILE A 240 -2.15 19.34 1.18
N LEU A 241 -2.75 20.53 1.21
CA LEU A 241 -2.20 21.69 1.90
C LEU A 241 -2.12 21.49 3.42
N ARG A 242 -3.11 20.80 3.99
CA ARG A 242 -3.09 20.41 5.41
C ARG A 242 -1.93 19.46 5.70
N ALA A 243 -1.66 18.51 4.80
CA ALA A 243 -0.52 17.60 4.91
C ALA A 243 0.83 18.36 4.80
N MET A 244 0.94 19.32 3.88
CA MET A 244 2.10 20.22 3.80
C MET A 244 2.34 20.96 5.11
N ALA A 245 1.29 21.56 5.68
CA ALA A 245 1.36 22.30 6.93
C ALA A 245 1.78 21.43 8.13
N GLU A 246 1.45 20.13 8.16
CA GLU A 246 1.97 19.23 9.21
C GLU A 246 3.49 19.07 9.15
N TRP A 247 4.08 19.00 7.95
CA TRP A 247 5.53 18.97 7.79
C TRP A 247 6.20 20.30 8.17
N GLU A 248 5.58 21.45 7.86
CA GLU A 248 6.09 22.79 8.27
C GLU A 248 6.14 22.98 9.79
N LYS A 249 5.29 22.27 10.54
CA LYS A 249 5.34 22.29 12.02
C LYS A 249 6.59 21.56 12.54
N ALA A 250 7.12 20.60 11.80
CA ALA A 250 8.22 19.74 12.23
C ALA A 250 9.59 20.28 11.83
N VAL A 251 9.69 20.80 10.60
CA VAL A 251 10.94 21.24 9.97
C VAL A 251 10.77 22.56 9.24
N LYS A 252 11.88 23.28 9.02
CA LYS A 252 11.92 24.57 8.31
C LYS A 252 11.76 24.44 6.80
N VAL A 253 10.67 23.82 6.35
CA VAL A 253 10.23 23.84 4.96
C VAL A 253 9.06 24.79 4.86
N THR A 254 9.00 25.56 3.77
CA THR A 254 7.90 26.48 3.47
C THR A 254 7.33 26.14 2.10
N TRP A 255 6.05 25.84 2.05
CA TRP A 255 5.30 25.56 0.83
C TRP A 255 4.61 26.82 0.33
N GLN A 256 4.81 27.15 -0.94
CA GLN A 256 4.14 28.30 -1.56
C GLN A 256 3.53 27.93 -2.92
N PRO A 257 2.42 28.56 -3.34
CA PRO A 257 1.88 28.34 -4.67
C PRO A 257 2.92 28.71 -5.75
N GLY A 258 3.15 27.81 -6.69
CA GLY A 258 3.93 28.05 -7.90
C GLY A 258 3.04 28.52 -9.06
N SER A 259 3.65 29.17 -10.05
CA SER A 259 2.96 29.58 -11.29
C SER A 259 3.14 28.62 -12.46
N SER A 260 4.10 27.70 -12.37
CA SER A 260 4.40 26.70 -13.40
C SER A 260 4.89 25.40 -12.77
N ALA A 261 4.33 24.27 -13.20
CA ALA A 261 4.76 22.94 -12.79
C ALA A 261 6.21 22.61 -13.20
N THR A 262 6.80 23.34 -14.14
CA THR A 262 8.18 23.10 -14.62
C THR A 262 9.21 24.05 -14.01
N ALA A 263 8.81 24.89 -13.05
CA ALA A 263 9.73 25.82 -12.39
C ALA A 263 10.65 25.06 -11.42
N ALA A 264 11.83 25.61 -11.15
CA ALA A 264 12.76 25.01 -10.19
C ALA A 264 12.14 24.93 -8.78
N LYS A 265 12.53 23.91 -8.01
CA LYS A 265 12.00 23.62 -6.67
C LYS A 265 10.49 23.63 -6.60
N THR A 266 9.84 22.95 -7.55
CA THR A 266 8.38 22.87 -7.66
C THR A 266 7.93 21.43 -7.64
N VAL A 267 6.95 21.14 -6.79
CA VAL A 267 6.23 19.86 -6.77
C VAL A 267 4.96 20.00 -7.61
N ASN A 268 4.91 19.30 -8.73
CA ASN A 268 3.69 19.16 -9.51
C ASN A 268 2.81 18.06 -8.92
N ILE A 269 1.54 18.38 -8.72
CA ILE A 269 0.57 17.50 -8.08
C ILE A 269 -0.53 17.18 -9.08
N ILE A 270 -0.67 15.88 -9.38
CA ILE A 270 -1.68 15.39 -10.32
C ILE A 270 -2.43 14.17 -9.80
N PHE A 271 -3.69 14.06 -10.20
CA PHE A 271 -4.49 12.84 -10.16
C PHE A 271 -4.54 12.24 -11.57
N ALA A 272 -4.08 11.01 -11.74
CA ALA A 272 -4.06 10.34 -13.04
C ALA A 272 -4.32 8.83 -12.88
N SER A 273 -4.65 8.12 -13.96
CA SER A 273 -4.88 6.66 -13.92
C SER A 273 -4.09 5.98 -15.01
N GLY A 274 -3.64 4.75 -14.75
CA GLY A 274 -2.87 3.96 -15.71
C GLY A 274 -1.59 4.68 -16.14
N ASN A 275 -1.23 4.57 -17.43
CA ASN A 275 -0.08 5.28 -17.97
C ASN A 275 -0.35 6.80 -18.04
N HIS A 276 0.50 7.58 -17.37
CA HIS A 276 0.37 9.02 -17.25
C HIS A 276 1.66 9.80 -17.57
N GLY A 277 2.60 9.17 -18.28
CA GLY A 277 3.69 9.86 -18.96
C GLY A 277 5.04 9.91 -18.24
N ASP A 278 5.15 9.34 -17.05
CA ASP A 278 6.39 9.28 -16.25
C ASP A 278 7.10 7.92 -16.30
N GLY A 279 6.52 6.93 -16.99
CA GLY A 279 7.06 5.57 -17.10
C GLY A 279 6.62 4.62 -15.99
N TYR A 280 5.81 5.08 -15.02
CA TYR A 280 5.33 4.30 -13.88
C TYR A 280 3.79 4.28 -13.86
N PRO A 281 3.14 3.46 -14.72
CA PRO A 281 1.69 3.43 -14.80
C PRO A 281 1.06 2.93 -13.50
N PHE A 282 -0.05 3.55 -13.08
CA PHE A 282 -0.87 3.02 -11.98
C PHE A 282 -1.59 1.73 -12.36
N ASP A 283 -1.95 0.93 -11.36
CA ASP A 283 -2.56 -0.40 -11.47
C ASP A 283 -4.09 -0.39 -11.44
N GLY A 284 -4.73 0.74 -11.15
CA GLY A 284 -6.17 0.92 -11.21
C GLY A 284 -6.84 0.83 -9.84
N LEU A 285 -7.95 0.09 -9.72
CA LEU A 285 -8.67 0.02 -8.45
C LEU A 285 -7.93 -0.89 -7.45
N GLY A 286 -7.49 -0.31 -6.34
CA GLY A 286 -6.72 -0.99 -5.32
C GLY A 286 -5.25 -1.13 -5.71
N GLY A 287 -4.43 -1.55 -4.75
CA GLY A 287 -2.98 -1.65 -4.96
C GLY A 287 -2.28 -0.35 -4.63
N VAL A 288 -1.63 0.29 -5.60
CA VAL A 288 -0.82 1.51 -5.41
C VAL A 288 -1.73 2.74 -5.39
N LEU A 289 -1.79 3.43 -4.26
CA LEU A 289 -2.64 4.64 -4.13
C LEU A 289 -2.01 5.88 -4.75
N ALA A 290 -0.69 6.00 -4.65
CA ALA A 290 0.07 7.15 -5.11
C ALA A 290 1.54 6.75 -5.28
N HIS A 291 2.28 7.59 -6.00
CA HIS A 291 3.74 7.58 -5.94
C HIS A 291 4.28 9.00 -5.95
N THR A 292 5.54 9.12 -5.54
CA THR A 292 6.25 10.38 -5.46
C THR A 292 7.69 10.22 -5.92
N PHE A 293 8.28 11.29 -6.44
CA PHE A 293 9.69 11.38 -6.74
C PHE A 293 10.44 12.07 -5.61
N TYR A 294 11.62 11.55 -5.23
CA TYR A 294 12.53 12.25 -4.32
C TYR A 294 12.97 13.63 -4.83
N PRO A 295 13.45 14.53 -3.95
CA PRO A 295 14.10 15.80 -4.34
C PRO A 295 15.26 15.60 -5.31
N SER A 296 15.68 16.70 -5.95
CA SER A 296 16.91 16.74 -6.74
C SER A 296 18.12 16.89 -5.81
N ALA A 297 19.12 16.02 -5.83
CA ALA A 297 19.27 14.75 -6.53
C ALA A 297 18.68 13.57 -5.69
N PRO A 298 18.28 12.42 -6.28
CA PRO A 298 18.68 11.91 -7.60
C PRO A 298 17.78 12.30 -8.78
N ASN A 299 16.58 12.81 -8.53
CA ASN A 299 15.66 13.13 -9.63
C ASN A 299 15.99 14.47 -10.27
N PRO A 300 16.01 14.59 -11.61
CA PRO A 300 16.17 15.88 -12.25
C PRO A 300 14.88 16.70 -12.11
N GLU A 301 15.02 18.01 -11.97
CA GLU A 301 13.89 18.91 -12.18
C GLU A 301 13.47 18.90 -13.67
N PRO A 302 12.16 18.98 -13.97
CA PRO A 302 11.06 19.31 -13.05
C PRO A 302 10.43 18.13 -12.31
N LEU A 303 10.89 16.89 -12.52
CA LEU A 303 10.25 15.69 -11.93
C LEU A 303 10.51 15.54 -10.41
N ALA A 304 11.60 16.12 -9.91
CA ALA A 304 11.94 16.07 -8.50
C ALA A 304 10.77 16.52 -7.61
N GLY A 305 10.40 15.69 -6.64
CA GLY A 305 9.33 15.99 -5.70
C GLY A 305 7.90 15.78 -6.21
N ASP A 306 7.70 15.58 -7.52
CA ASP A 306 6.37 15.42 -8.12
C ASP A 306 5.58 14.30 -7.45
N MET A 307 4.28 14.52 -7.31
CA MET A 307 3.38 13.66 -6.55
C MET A 307 2.15 13.31 -7.37
N HIS A 308 1.99 12.02 -7.62
CA HIS A 308 0.90 11.51 -8.44
C HIS A 308 -0.01 10.63 -7.58
N PHE A 309 -1.30 10.88 -7.65
CA PHE A 309 -2.35 10.11 -6.99
C PHE A 309 -3.11 9.29 -8.02
N ASP A 310 -3.38 8.00 -7.75
CA ASP A 310 -4.18 7.19 -8.67
C ASP A 310 -5.64 7.65 -8.66
N ASP A 311 -6.07 8.29 -9.74
CA ASP A 311 -7.44 8.76 -9.93
C ASP A 311 -8.42 7.61 -10.20
N ALA A 312 -7.95 6.35 -10.31
CA ALA A 312 -8.81 5.17 -10.32
C ALA A 312 -9.37 4.89 -8.92
N GLU A 313 -8.66 5.32 -7.87
CA GLU A 313 -9.04 5.08 -6.48
C GLU A 313 -10.28 5.84 -6.04
N SER A 314 -10.94 5.31 -5.01
CA SER A 314 -12.09 5.94 -4.38
C SER A 314 -11.65 6.88 -3.26
N TRP A 315 -11.00 7.99 -3.61
CA TRP A 315 -10.53 8.99 -2.66
C TRP A 315 -11.63 9.47 -1.70
N ARG A 316 -11.27 9.60 -0.42
CA ARG A 316 -12.14 10.09 0.66
C ARG A 316 -11.37 11.07 1.53
N ILE A 317 -12.11 11.77 2.38
CA ILE A 317 -11.57 12.61 3.45
C ILE A 317 -12.05 12.00 4.76
N GLY A 318 -11.12 11.62 5.64
CA GLY A 318 -11.42 11.03 6.95
C GLY A 318 -11.90 9.58 6.93
N ALA A 319 -11.60 8.80 5.89
CA ALA A 319 -12.03 7.40 5.75
C ALA A 319 -10.99 6.53 5.03
N ASN A 320 -11.25 5.22 4.84
CA ASN A 320 -10.25 4.21 4.46
C ASN A 320 -9.22 4.60 3.37
N THR A 321 -9.61 5.25 2.27
CA THR A 321 -8.68 5.82 1.25
C THR A 321 -8.55 7.33 1.45
N ASP A 322 -7.97 7.73 2.58
CA ASP A 322 -7.89 9.13 3.01
C ASP A 322 -6.80 9.89 2.26
N LEU A 323 -7.22 10.93 1.54
CA LEU A 323 -6.30 11.74 0.74
C LEU A 323 -5.24 12.43 1.61
N PHE A 324 -5.59 12.92 2.79
CA PHE A 324 -4.62 13.52 3.68
C PHE A 324 -3.55 12.53 4.13
N SER A 325 -3.96 11.33 4.56
CA SER A 325 -3.02 10.31 5.04
C SER A 325 -2.03 9.89 3.96
N VAL A 326 -2.50 9.70 2.72
CA VAL A 326 -1.63 9.37 1.59
C VAL A 326 -0.75 10.56 1.22
N ALA A 327 -1.30 11.77 1.09
CA ALA A 327 -0.52 12.98 0.80
C ALA A 327 0.55 13.26 1.87
N LEU A 328 0.25 13.02 3.14
CA LEU A 328 1.20 13.20 4.24
C LEU A 328 2.39 12.25 4.12
N HIS A 329 2.15 11.00 3.72
CA HIS A 329 3.19 10.00 3.43
C HIS A 329 4.01 10.39 2.20
N GLU A 330 3.34 10.66 1.09
CA GLU A 330 3.97 11.06 -0.17
C GLU A 330 4.82 12.33 0.01
N LEU A 331 4.37 13.30 0.81
CA LEU A 331 5.14 14.51 1.10
C LEU A 331 6.43 14.19 1.86
N GLY A 332 6.45 13.15 2.69
CA GLY A 332 7.69 12.70 3.32
C GLY A 332 8.71 12.25 2.27
N HIS A 333 8.28 11.52 1.25
CA HIS A 333 9.14 11.18 0.11
C HIS A 333 9.58 12.41 -0.68
N ALA A 334 8.65 13.34 -0.98
CA ALA A 334 8.96 14.60 -1.64
C ALA A 334 9.92 15.48 -0.82
N LEU A 335 10.11 15.20 0.48
CA LEU A 335 11.08 15.85 1.34
C LEU A 335 12.40 15.10 1.45
N GLY A 336 12.50 13.88 0.95
CA GLY A 336 13.71 13.05 0.99
C GLY A 336 13.65 11.86 1.94
N LEU A 337 12.52 11.58 2.59
CA LEU A 337 12.43 10.47 3.56
C LEU A 337 12.20 9.14 2.85
N GLY A 338 12.95 8.11 3.24
CA GLY A 338 12.63 6.72 2.95
C GLY A 338 11.47 6.21 3.80
N HIS A 339 11.04 4.98 3.55
CA HIS A 339 10.06 4.34 4.43
C HIS A 339 10.61 4.15 5.86
N SER A 340 9.75 4.27 6.86
CA SER A 340 10.04 3.90 8.24
C SER A 340 9.71 2.43 8.50
N ASP A 341 10.43 1.80 9.41
CA ASP A 341 10.15 0.43 9.85
C ASP A 341 9.12 0.37 10.97
N SER A 342 8.79 1.52 11.56
CA SER A 342 7.83 1.58 12.66
C SER A 342 6.40 1.51 12.12
N PRO A 343 5.59 0.51 12.54
CA PRO A 343 4.17 0.43 12.15
C PRO A 343 3.32 1.63 12.57
N THR A 344 3.85 2.48 13.45
CA THR A 344 3.18 3.70 13.92
C THR A 344 3.67 4.98 13.26
N ALA A 345 4.60 4.90 12.32
CA ALA A 345 5.05 6.05 11.55
C ALA A 345 4.08 6.34 10.40
N VAL A 346 4.05 7.59 9.94
CA VAL A 346 3.38 7.94 8.68
C VAL A 346 4.14 7.32 7.52
N MET A 347 5.48 7.34 7.56
CA MET A 347 6.34 6.76 6.53
C MET A 347 6.38 5.23 6.50
N TYR A 348 5.55 4.51 7.27
CA TYR A 348 5.47 3.05 7.18
C TYR A 348 4.96 2.62 5.79
N PRO A 349 5.52 1.59 5.13
CA PRO A 349 5.21 1.24 3.73
C PRO A 349 3.78 0.74 3.48
N TYR A 350 2.97 0.57 4.52
CA TYR A 350 1.57 0.19 4.38
C TYR A 350 0.69 1.28 4.97
N TYR A 351 -0.07 1.95 4.11
CA TYR A 351 -0.90 3.08 4.48
C TYR A 351 -1.89 2.72 5.58
N ARG A 352 -2.10 3.72 6.43
CA ARG A 352 -3.10 3.73 7.48
C ARG A 352 -3.61 5.14 7.62
N MET A 353 -4.79 5.26 8.23
CA MET A 353 -5.29 6.56 8.66
C MET A 353 -4.29 7.22 9.60
N ALA A 354 -3.85 8.42 9.23
CA ALA A 354 -2.95 9.24 10.02
C ALA A 354 -3.63 10.58 10.33
N THR A 355 -3.37 11.10 11.52
CA THR A 355 -3.84 12.43 11.94
C THR A 355 -2.69 13.42 12.15
N GLY A 356 -1.45 12.98 11.98
CA GLY A 356 -0.24 13.77 12.18
C GLY A 356 1.02 12.90 12.17
N LEU A 357 2.17 13.57 12.23
CA LEU A 357 3.49 12.94 12.18
C LEU A 357 3.85 12.25 13.50
N SER A 358 4.52 11.10 13.42
CA SER A 358 5.14 10.48 14.58
C SER A 358 6.46 11.15 14.94
N SER A 359 6.97 10.92 16.14
CA SER A 359 8.31 11.40 16.54
C SER A 359 9.43 10.85 15.67
N LEU A 360 9.25 9.66 15.09
CA LEU A 360 10.21 9.07 14.14
C LEU A 360 10.19 9.82 12.80
N ASP A 361 9.01 10.13 12.27
CA ASP A 361 8.88 10.92 11.04
C ASP A 361 9.56 12.30 11.20
N ILE A 362 9.29 12.96 12.33
CA ILE A 362 9.90 14.26 12.68
C ILE A 362 11.42 14.14 12.81
N GLY A 363 11.90 13.15 13.56
CA GLY A 363 13.33 12.94 13.79
C GLY A 363 14.09 12.68 12.50
N THR A 364 13.54 11.88 11.58
CA THR A 364 14.15 11.63 10.26
C THR A 364 14.11 12.88 9.38
N ALA A 365 13.01 13.63 9.33
CA ALA A 365 12.98 14.88 8.58
C ALA A 365 14.01 15.91 9.10
N GLN A 366 14.24 15.92 10.41
CA GLN A 366 15.25 16.78 11.04
C GLN A 366 16.70 16.37 10.75
N THR A 367 16.94 15.22 10.12
CA THR A 367 18.27 14.88 9.57
C THR A 367 18.51 15.46 8.18
N LEU A 368 17.50 16.05 7.55
CA LEU A 368 17.60 16.75 6.27
C LEU A 368 17.42 18.26 6.43
N TYR A 369 16.52 18.69 7.32
CA TYR A 369 16.17 20.10 7.50
C TYR A 369 16.30 20.55 8.95
N ALA A 370 16.43 21.85 9.18
CA ALA A 370 16.43 22.42 10.52
C ALA A 370 15.08 22.14 11.20
N ALA A 371 15.14 21.83 12.49
CA ALA A 371 13.96 21.79 13.34
C ALA A 371 13.27 23.17 13.37
N GLN A 372 11.94 23.14 13.39
CA GLN A 372 11.14 24.33 13.59
C GLN A 372 11.17 24.72 15.09
N ASN A 373 11.81 25.85 15.42
CA ASN A 373 11.91 26.32 16.81
C ASN A 373 10.77 27.31 17.15
N GLY A 374 9.76 26.85 17.89
CA GLY A 374 8.86 27.69 18.70
C GLY A 374 7.74 28.43 17.96
N THR A 375 6.49 28.05 18.30
CA THR A 375 5.17 28.52 17.81
C THR A 375 4.99 28.49 16.28
N PRO A 376 3.86 27.96 15.77
CA PRO A 376 3.55 28.05 14.35
C PRO A 376 3.73 29.50 13.93
N SER A 377 4.52 29.74 12.87
CA SER A 377 4.36 30.92 12.05
C SER A 377 2.86 31.08 11.89
N THR A 378 2.30 32.24 12.28
CA THR A 378 0.90 32.57 12.02
C THR A 378 0.53 32.01 10.66
N PRO A 379 -0.53 31.18 10.53
CA PRO A 379 -0.97 30.71 9.24
C PRO A 379 -0.97 31.92 8.32
N VAL A 380 -0.32 31.84 7.16
CA VAL A 380 -0.69 32.74 6.07
C VAL A 380 -2.16 32.48 5.90
N THR A 381 -2.98 33.39 6.44
CA THR A 381 -4.42 33.30 6.36
C THR A 381 -4.71 33.20 4.87
N PRO A 382 -5.22 32.07 4.34
CA PRO A 382 -5.93 32.15 3.06
C PRO A 382 -7.00 33.24 3.25
N PRO A 383 -7.29 34.06 2.23
CA PRO A 383 -8.19 35.21 2.36
C PRO A 383 -9.40 34.82 3.20
N VAL A 384 -9.54 35.51 4.35
CA VAL A 384 -10.64 35.32 5.30
C VAL A 384 -11.93 35.54 4.52
N THR A 385 -12.59 34.46 4.15
CA THR A 385 -14.02 34.49 3.97
C THR A 385 -14.65 34.57 5.37
N PRO A 386 -15.70 35.38 5.56
CA PRO A 386 -16.36 35.55 6.87
C PRO A 386 -16.77 34.18 7.43
N PRO A 387 -16.95 34.04 8.76
CA PRO A 387 -17.16 32.75 9.40
C PRO A 387 -18.36 32.07 8.76
N VAL A 388 -18.08 31.08 7.90
CA VAL A 388 -19.09 30.18 7.41
C VAL A 388 -19.45 29.38 8.65
N THR A 389 -20.63 29.66 9.17
CA THR A 389 -21.33 28.77 10.10
C THR A 389 -21.06 27.34 9.65
N PRO A 390 -20.64 26.41 10.53
CA PRO A 390 -20.43 25.01 10.12
C PRO A 390 -21.62 24.61 9.25
N PRO A 391 -21.42 24.14 8.01
CA PRO A 391 -22.54 23.80 7.15
C PRO A 391 -23.45 22.91 7.98
N ALA A 392 -24.71 23.32 8.12
CA ALA A 392 -25.69 22.60 8.92
C ALA A 392 -25.53 21.14 8.58
N ALA A 393 -25.19 20.31 9.58
CA ALA A 393 -24.89 18.90 9.36
C ALA A 393 -25.96 18.34 8.43
N ALA A 394 -25.52 17.80 7.27
CA ALA A 394 -26.43 17.33 6.25
C ALA A 394 -27.47 16.43 6.94
N PRO A 395 -28.78 16.62 6.70
CA PRO A 395 -29.80 15.87 7.41
C PRO A 395 -29.53 14.38 7.26
N LEU A 396 -29.75 13.61 8.32
CA LEU A 396 -29.60 12.16 8.25
C LEU A 396 -30.62 11.62 7.24
N ILE A 397 -30.12 11.05 6.14
CA ILE A 397 -30.92 10.46 5.07
C ILE A 397 -30.72 8.95 5.14
N LEU A 398 -31.83 8.22 5.14
CA LEU A 398 -31.88 6.78 5.00
C LEU A 398 -32.46 6.44 3.64
N LEU A 399 -31.66 5.81 2.77
CA LEU A 399 -32.10 5.24 1.51
C LEU A 399 -32.07 3.72 1.64
N VAL A 400 -33.22 3.07 1.49
CA VAL A 400 -33.33 1.61 1.47
C VAL A 400 -33.50 1.16 0.02
N ASN A 401 -32.72 0.19 -0.42
CA ASN A 401 -32.97 -0.48 -1.70
C ASN A 401 -34.21 -1.36 -1.48
N ALA A 402 -35.34 -0.92 -2.05
CA ALA A 402 -36.63 -1.55 -1.81
C ALA A 402 -36.58 -3.06 -2.12
N PRO A 403 -36.90 -3.93 -1.15
CA PRO A 403 -36.99 -5.37 -1.41
C PRO A 403 -38.18 -5.66 -2.34
N ALA A 404 -38.14 -6.82 -3.00
CA ALA A 404 -39.28 -7.29 -3.79
C ALA A 404 -40.54 -7.42 -2.90
N ALA A 405 -41.68 -6.95 -3.39
CA ALA A 405 -42.94 -6.93 -2.63
C ALA A 405 -43.49 -8.33 -2.27
N ALA A 406 -43.04 -9.37 -2.98
CA ALA A 406 -43.40 -10.75 -2.70
C ALA A 406 -42.20 -11.70 -2.91
N THR A 407 -42.16 -12.79 -2.14
CA THR A 407 -41.13 -13.82 -2.24
C THR A 407 -41.66 -15.19 -1.81
N SER A 408 -41.08 -16.28 -2.32
CA SER A 408 -41.30 -17.64 -1.81
C SER A 408 -40.24 -18.07 -0.79
N GLY A 409 -39.16 -17.29 -0.64
CA GLY A 409 -38.09 -17.55 0.32
C GLY A 409 -38.56 -17.40 1.76
N SER A 410 -37.95 -18.15 2.69
CA SER A 410 -38.20 -18.01 4.13
C SER A 410 -37.45 -16.83 4.76
N SER A 411 -36.61 -16.13 3.99
CA SER A 411 -35.91 -14.94 4.41
C SER A 411 -35.56 -14.03 3.23
N ILE A 412 -35.22 -12.78 3.53
CA ILE A 412 -34.73 -11.80 2.56
C ILE A 412 -33.50 -11.07 3.08
N ALA A 413 -32.76 -10.45 2.17
CA ALA A 413 -31.74 -9.46 2.49
C ALA A 413 -32.22 -8.08 2.05
N ILE A 414 -31.87 -7.07 2.84
CA ILE A 414 -32.14 -5.66 2.53
C ILE A 414 -30.83 -4.90 2.61
N THR A 415 -30.55 -4.07 1.62
CA THR A 415 -29.39 -3.19 1.60
C THR A 415 -29.85 -1.75 1.48
N GLY A 416 -28.97 -0.82 1.79
CA GLY A 416 -29.21 0.58 1.52
C GLY A 416 -28.01 1.43 1.90
N THR A 417 -28.23 2.73 1.94
CA THR A 417 -27.21 3.70 2.31
C THR A 417 -27.76 4.68 3.33
N THR A 418 -26.91 5.17 4.22
CA THR A 418 -27.19 6.39 4.98
C THR A 418 -26.20 7.47 4.62
N SER A 419 -26.67 8.71 4.52
CA SER A 419 -25.82 9.88 4.28
C SER A 419 -26.24 11.02 5.18
N GLY A 420 -25.31 11.89 5.57
CA GLY A 420 -25.57 12.94 6.55
C GLY A 420 -25.64 12.41 7.99
N GLY A 421 -26.22 13.20 8.88
CA GLY A 421 -26.27 12.95 10.32
C GLY A 421 -25.06 13.52 11.08
N LYS A 422 -25.17 13.54 12.42
CA LYS A 422 -24.12 14.00 13.35
C LYS A 422 -23.49 12.85 14.13
N GLY A 423 -22.20 12.65 13.90
CA GLY A 423 -21.41 11.61 14.57
C GLY A 423 -21.65 10.23 13.98
N THR A 424 -21.44 9.19 14.79
CA THR A 424 -21.62 7.80 14.34
C THR A 424 -23.10 7.51 14.08
N VAL A 425 -23.42 7.13 12.84
CA VAL A 425 -24.75 6.67 12.46
C VAL A 425 -24.85 5.15 12.67
N LEU A 426 -25.90 4.71 13.37
CA LEU A 426 -26.24 3.31 13.59
C LEU A 426 -27.51 2.97 12.80
N VAL A 427 -27.45 1.92 12.00
CA VAL A 427 -28.63 1.42 11.27
C VAL A 427 -29.15 0.17 11.97
N THR A 428 -30.41 0.23 12.38
CA THR A 428 -31.12 -0.87 13.04
C THR A 428 -32.37 -1.23 12.24
N TRP A 429 -32.91 -2.42 12.49
CA TRP A 429 -34.13 -2.89 11.85
C TRP A 429 -35.00 -3.63 12.85
N SER A 430 -36.30 -3.66 12.56
CA SER A 430 -37.29 -4.41 13.31
C SER A 430 -38.40 -4.93 12.39
N THR A 431 -39.17 -5.91 12.88
CA THR A 431 -40.31 -6.50 12.19
C THR A 431 -41.54 -6.47 13.08
N ASP A 432 -42.72 -6.56 12.47
CA ASP A 432 -44.01 -6.77 13.15
C ASP A 432 -44.11 -8.12 13.90
N HIS A 433 -43.18 -9.03 13.65
CA HIS A 433 -43.04 -10.32 14.34
C HIS A 433 -41.95 -10.33 15.42
N ALA A 434 -41.61 -9.16 15.97
CA ALA A 434 -40.69 -8.97 17.10
C ALA A 434 -39.24 -9.42 16.86
N GLN A 435 -38.80 -9.57 15.60
CA GLN A 435 -37.39 -9.65 15.25
C GLN A 435 -36.80 -8.25 15.11
N SER A 436 -35.57 -8.07 15.57
CA SER A 436 -34.82 -6.82 15.39
C SER A 436 -33.33 -7.07 15.37
N GLY A 437 -32.55 -6.14 14.81
CA GLY A 437 -31.11 -6.22 14.84
C GLY A 437 -30.43 -4.95 14.34
N THR A 438 -29.11 -5.00 14.25
CA THR A 438 -28.27 -3.94 13.69
C THR A 438 -27.78 -4.38 12.32
N ALA A 439 -27.81 -3.46 11.34
CA ALA A 439 -27.26 -3.72 10.02
C ALA A 439 -25.72 -3.77 10.05
N GLN A 440 -25.12 -4.52 9.12
CA GLN A 440 -23.68 -4.48 8.92
C GLN A 440 -23.32 -3.24 8.11
N GLY A 441 -22.46 -2.39 8.68
CA GLY A 441 -22.11 -1.09 8.11
C GLY A 441 -23.11 0.01 8.48
N SER A 442 -22.69 1.25 8.26
CA SER A 442 -23.49 2.45 8.52
C SER A 442 -23.76 3.22 7.24
N ALA A 443 -22.73 3.70 6.52
CA ALA A 443 -22.89 4.49 5.30
C ALA A 443 -23.45 3.70 4.11
N ALA A 444 -22.95 2.49 3.89
CA ALA A 444 -23.56 1.47 3.03
C ALA A 444 -23.79 0.26 3.92
N TRP A 445 -25.06 -0.07 4.13
CA TRP A 445 -25.46 -1.03 5.13
C TRP A 445 -26.20 -2.20 4.50
N SER A 446 -26.09 -3.36 5.14
CA SER A 446 -26.78 -4.56 4.72
C SER A 446 -27.33 -5.33 5.91
N ILE A 447 -28.50 -5.92 5.70
CA ILE A 447 -29.16 -6.80 6.65
C ILE A 447 -29.37 -8.11 5.91
N GLY A 448 -28.63 -9.14 6.33
CA GLY A 448 -28.77 -10.49 5.80
C GLY A 448 -29.81 -11.29 6.57
N GLY A 449 -30.63 -12.06 5.86
CA GLY A 449 -31.38 -13.17 6.44
C GLY A 449 -32.54 -12.78 7.37
N ILE A 450 -33.25 -11.68 7.08
CA ILE A 450 -34.49 -11.33 7.79
C ILE A 450 -35.50 -12.45 7.54
N ALA A 451 -35.90 -13.18 8.57
CA ALA A 451 -36.85 -14.28 8.43
C ALA A 451 -38.26 -13.74 8.15
N LEU A 452 -39.00 -14.44 7.30
CA LEU A 452 -40.36 -14.07 6.92
C LEU A 452 -41.37 -15.12 7.38
N ALA A 453 -42.42 -14.68 8.07
CA ALA A 453 -43.62 -15.47 8.31
C ALA A 453 -44.45 -15.61 7.01
N ASN A 454 -45.31 -16.63 6.93
CA ASN A 454 -46.25 -16.76 5.81
C ASN A 454 -47.23 -15.57 5.79
N GLY A 455 -47.44 -14.98 4.62
CA GLY A 455 -48.24 -13.76 4.49
C GLY A 455 -47.40 -12.48 4.54
N ALA A 456 -48.04 -11.35 4.85
CA ALA A 456 -47.37 -10.05 4.87
C ALA A 456 -46.45 -9.91 6.10
N ASN A 457 -45.26 -9.36 5.88
CA ASN A 457 -44.29 -9.02 6.92
C ASN A 457 -43.92 -7.54 6.77
N THR A 458 -44.04 -6.77 7.85
CA THR A 458 -43.68 -5.36 7.86
C THR A 458 -42.30 -5.19 8.47
N ILE A 459 -41.36 -4.64 7.70
CA ILE A 459 -39.96 -4.46 8.11
C ILE A 459 -39.68 -2.97 8.19
N THR A 460 -39.26 -2.51 9.35
CA THR A 460 -38.91 -1.10 9.61
C THR A 460 -37.41 -0.97 9.78
N ILE A 461 -36.78 -0.17 8.93
CA ILE A 461 -35.35 0.19 9.02
C ILE A 461 -35.24 1.58 9.62
N THR A 462 -34.34 1.76 10.59
CA THR A 462 -34.10 3.01 11.29
C THR A 462 -32.61 3.35 11.29
N ALA A 463 -32.24 4.48 10.72
CA ALA A 463 -30.93 5.10 10.91
C ALA A 463 -31.02 6.11 12.05
N ALA A 464 -30.11 6.03 13.02
CA ALA A 464 -30.03 6.98 14.13
C ALA A 464 -28.61 7.49 14.28
N ASP A 465 -28.47 8.79 14.52
CA ASP A 465 -27.21 9.41 14.93
C ASP A 465 -27.30 9.86 16.40
N SER A 466 -26.32 10.64 16.87
CA SER A 466 -26.29 11.14 18.26
C SER A 466 -27.41 12.12 18.64
N THR A 467 -28.23 12.57 17.67
CA THR A 467 -29.19 13.67 17.80
C THR A 467 -30.55 13.43 17.14
N THR A 468 -30.64 12.61 16.11
CA THR A 468 -31.85 12.39 15.29
C THR A 468 -31.96 10.94 14.80
N HIS A 469 -33.15 10.52 14.36
CA HIS A 469 -33.34 9.25 13.67
C HIS A 469 -34.33 9.39 12.50
N VAL A 470 -34.17 8.55 11.48
CA VAL A 470 -35.04 8.45 10.31
C VAL A 470 -35.38 6.98 10.06
N SER A 471 -36.67 6.68 9.86
CA SER A 471 -37.17 5.32 9.63
C SER A 471 -37.95 5.18 8.33
N GLN A 472 -37.86 4.01 7.70
CA GLN A 472 -38.67 3.61 6.56
C GLN A 472 -39.19 2.18 6.75
N SER A 473 -40.45 1.94 6.38
CA SER A 473 -41.08 0.62 6.49
C SER A 473 -41.43 0.04 5.13
N TYR A 474 -41.22 -1.26 4.97
CA TYR A 474 -41.50 -2.03 3.75
C TYR A 474 -42.35 -3.24 4.08
N VAL A 475 -43.33 -3.55 3.23
CA VAL A 475 -44.16 -4.76 3.37
C VAL A 475 -43.69 -5.79 2.34
N VAL A 476 -43.31 -6.97 2.81
CA VAL A 476 -42.92 -8.11 1.97
C VAL A 476 -43.85 -9.29 2.25
N THR A 477 -44.51 -9.80 1.21
CA THR A 477 -45.45 -10.93 1.33
C THR A 477 -44.75 -12.24 1.00
N ARG A 478 -44.64 -13.15 1.98
CA ARG A 478 -44.17 -14.51 1.73
C ARG A 478 -45.32 -15.39 1.24
N GLN A 479 -45.16 -15.96 0.05
CA GLN A 479 -46.12 -16.88 -0.55
C GLN A 479 -45.76 -18.33 -0.22
N THR A 480 -46.73 -19.12 0.24
CA THR A 480 -46.54 -20.54 0.52
C THR A 480 -46.55 -21.36 -0.76
N SER A 481 -45.43 -21.99 -1.11
CA SER A 481 -45.40 -23.09 -2.08
C SER A 481 -46.11 -24.29 -1.45
N SER A 482 -47.26 -24.69 -2.00
CA SER A 482 -48.03 -25.83 -1.51
C SER A 482 -47.44 -27.15 -2.01
N THR A 483 -46.61 -27.81 -1.19
CA THR A 483 -46.40 -29.27 -1.29
C THR A 483 -46.18 -29.86 0.11
N PRO A 484 -46.86 -30.95 0.52
CA PRO A 484 -46.89 -31.37 1.93
C PRO A 484 -45.86 -32.44 2.33
N ALA A 485 -45.65 -32.53 3.65
CA ALA A 485 -45.03 -33.60 4.48
C ALA A 485 -43.49 -33.56 4.61
N THR A 486 -42.86 -33.74 5.79
CA THR A 486 -43.20 -34.46 7.04
C THR A 486 -42.37 -33.88 8.22
N PRO A 487 -42.74 -34.08 9.50
CA PRO A 487 -42.15 -33.37 10.64
C PRO A 487 -40.95 -34.12 11.28
N VAL A 488 -39.89 -33.39 11.64
CA VAL A 488 -38.87 -33.84 12.60
C VAL A 488 -38.60 -32.75 13.65
N THR A 489 -38.49 -33.22 14.89
CA THR A 489 -38.40 -32.55 16.19
C THR A 489 -37.17 -31.65 16.40
N PRO A 490 -37.22 -30.69 17.36
CA PRO A 490 -36.17 -29.69 17.56
C PRO A 490 -35.02 -30.18 18.44
N SER A 491 -33.78 -29.87 18.03
CA SER A 491 -32.57 -30.01 18.87
C SER A 491 -31.98 -28.65 19.21
N ALA A 492 -31.45 -28.57 20.42
CA ALA A 492 -30.98 -27.41 21.18
C ALA A 492 -29.68 -26.74 20.62
N PRO A 493 -29.22 -25.59 21.18
CA PRO A 493 -28.36 -24.62 20.50
C PRO A 493 -26.91 -25.10 20.38
N LYS A 494 -26.26 -24.87 19.23
CA LYS A 494 -24.87 -25.23 18.98
C LYS A 494 -24.05 -24.00 18.59
N GLY A 495 -22.89 -23.87 19.24
CA GLY A 495 -22.03 -22.69 19.24
C GLY A 495 -21.47 -22.25 17.89
N SER A 496 -20.85 -21.07 17.91
CA SER A 496 -20.19 -20.40 16.78
C SER A 496 -19.26 -21.35 16.04
N ASP A 497 -19.41 -21.44 14.72
CA ASP A 497 -18.51 -22.19 13.86
C ASP A 497 -17.13 -21.53 13.79
N THR A 498 -16.08 -22.31 14.02
CA THR A 498 -14.68 -21.85 13.94
C THR A 498 -13.87 -22.63 12.91
N THR A 499 -14.51 -23.52 12.14
CA THR A 499 -13.82 -24.36 11.17
C THR A 499 -13.88 -23.71 9.79
N PRO A 500 -12.76 -23.46 9.12
CA PRO A 500 -12.78 -22.89 7.78
C PRO A 500 -13.23 -23.87 6.69
N PRO A 501 -13.87 -23.37 5.62
CA PRO A 501 -14.27 -24.20 4.50
C PRO A 501 -13.05 -24.82 3.81
N THR A 502 -13.22 -26.01 3.24
CA THR A 502 -12.26 -26.61 2.30
C THR A 502 -12.57 -26.17 0.88
N LEU A 503 -11.55 -25.87 0.07
CA LEU A 503 -11.69 -25.40 -1.31
C LEU A 503 -10.75 -26.16 -2.25
N ALA A 504 -11.30 -26.70 -3.33
CA ALA A 504 -10.56 -27.36 -4.40
C ALA A 504 -10.96 -26.79 -5.77
N ILE A 505 -9.96 -26.50 -6.61
CA ILE A 505 -10.15 -26.10 -8.02
C ILE A 505 -9.99 -27.37 -8.85
N THR A 506 -11.04 -27.80 -9.55
CA THR A 506 -11.03 -29.01 -10.39
C THR A 506 -10.67 -28.70 -11.83
N SER A 507 -11.00 -27.50 -12.31
CA SER A 507 -10.51 -26.98 -13.58
C SER A 507 -10.23 -25.48 -13.46
N PRO A 508 -9.07 -25.00 -13.90
CA PRO A 508 -7.93 -25.79 -14.36
C PRO A 508 -7.31 -26.64 -13.23
N SER A 509 -6.84 -27.84 -13.56
CA SER A 509 -6.27 -28.78 -12.57
C SER A 509 -4.79 -28.55 -12.24
N SER A 510 -4.18 -27.55 -12.88
CA SER A 510 -2.78 -27.15 -12.67
C SER A 510 -2.74 -25.78 -12.01
N THR A 511 -1.72 -25.53 -11.18
CA THR A 511 -1.47 -24.23 -10.55
C THR A 511 -0.95 -23.17 -11.53
N ALA A 512 -0.52 -23.59 -12.73
CA ALA A 512 -0.19 -22.73 -13.85
C ALA A 512 -0.74 -23.27 -15.17
N VAL A 513 -1.31 -22.40 -16.00
CA VAL A 513 -1.98 -22.74 -17.26
C VAL A 513 -1.70 -21.67 -18.31
N SER A 514 -1.66 -22.04 -19.59
CA SER A 514 -1.58 -21.08 -20.70
C SER A 514 -2.80 -21.17 -21.60
N THR A 515 -3.28 -20.05 -22.11
CA THR A 515 -4.44 -19.96 -23.04
C THR A 515 -4.28 -18.79 -24.00
N SER A 516 -4.99 -18.78 -25.12
CA SER A 516 -5.13 -17.59 -26.00
C SER A 516 -6.49 -16.91 -25.84
N ALA A 517 -7.44 -17.56 -25.14
CA ALA A 517 -8.78 -17.03 -24.93
C ALA A 517 -8.78 -15.81 -23.99
N ALA A 518 -9.68 -14.85 -24.25
CA ALA A 518 -9.85 -13.65 -23.43
C ALA A 518 -10.55 -13.93 -22.08
N SER A 519 -10.98 -15.16 -21.84
CA SER A 519 -11.53 -15.62 -20.57
C SER A 519 -11.29 -17.12 -20.38
N ILE A 520 -11.29 -17.57 -19.13
CA ILE A 520 -11.17 -18.99 -18.76
C ILE A 520 -12.23 -19.36 -17.72
N VAL A 521 -12.77 -20.57 -17.84
CA VAL A 521 -13.75 -21.08 -16.87
C VAL A 521 -13.03 -21.83 -15.76
N PHE A 522 -13.25 -21.37 -14.53
CA PHE A 522 -12.88 -22.10 -13.33
C PHE A 522 -14.07 -22.92 -12.83
N THR A 523 -13.81 -24.14 -12.38
CA THR A 523 -14.76 -25.00 -11.68
C THR A 523 -14.10 -25.64 -10.47
N GLY A 524 -14.88 -25.97 -9.46
CA GLY A 524 -14.37 -26.65 -8.29
C GLY A 524 -15.43 -27.00 -7.26
N THR A 525 -14.94 -27.43 -6.10
CA THR A 525 -15.77 -27.83 -4.98
C THR A 525 -15.38 -27.04 -3.74
N ALA A 526 -16.35 -26.70 -2.90
CA ALA A 526 -16.09 -26.22 -1.55
C ALA A 526 -16.97 -26.96 -0.54
N LYS A 527 -16.42 -27.29 0.64
CA LYS A 527 -17.15 -28.03 1.67
C LYS A 527 -16.78 -27.52 3.05
N ASP A 528 -17.78 -27.43 3.90
CA ASP A 528 -17.64 -26.97 5.27
C ASP A 528 -18.51 -27.83 6.22
N ASN A 529 -18.27 -27.79 7.53
CA ASN A 529 -19.03 -28.53 8.54
C ASN A 529 -20.42 -27.93 8.80
N LEU A 530 -20.62 -26.61 8.69
CA LEU A 530 -21.95 -25.98 8.77
C LEU A 530 -22.39 -25.31 7.45
N GLY A 531 -21.49 -25.18 6.48
CA GLY A 531 -21.83 -24.89 5.09
C GLY A 531 -21.09 -23.70 4.50
N VAL A 532 -20.90 -23.72 3.19
CA VAL A 532 -20.23 -22.65 2.45
C VAL A 532 -21.25 -21.58 2.06
N ALA A 533 -21.05 -20.36 2.52
CA ALA A 533 -21.91 -19.21 2.26
C ALA A 533 -21.67 -18.58 0.88
N SER A 534 -20.41 -18.45 0.45
CA SER A 534 -20.10 -17.92 -0.88
C SER A 534 -18.77 -18.41 -1.45
N VAL A 535 -18.64 -18.40 -2.77
CA VAL A 535 -17.38 -18.56 -3.49
C VAL A 535 -17.17 -17.36 -4.40
N THR A 536 -16.07 -16.63 -4.22
CA THR A 536 -15.71 -15.44 -5.00
C THR A 536 -14.39 -15.61 -5.71
N TRP A 537 -14.12 -14.78 -6.71
CA TRP A 537 -12.87 -14.77 -7.46
C TRP A 537 -12.38 -13.34 -7.70
N ALA A 538 -11.06 -13.19 -7.84
CA ALA A 538 -10.40 -11.94 -8.20
C ALA A 538 -9.15 -12.23 -9.04
N THR A 539 -8.73 -11.29 -9.89
CA THR A 539 -7.48 -11.34 -10.65
C THR A 539 -6.51 -10.26 -10.19
N ASN A 540 -5.20 -10.49 -10.32
CA ASN A 540 -4.18 -9.44 -10.13
C ASN A 540 -4.30 -8.27 -11.12
N THR A 541 -5.16 -8.41 -12.13
CA THR A 541 -5.48 -7.41 -13.14
C THR A 541 -6.77 -6.64 -12.83
N GLY A 542 -7.31 -6.79 -11.61
CA GLY A 542 -8.40 -5.97 -11.08
C GLY A 542 -9.83 -6.46 -11.39
N SER A 543 -10.01 -7.59 -12.10
CA SER A 543 -11.33 -8.17 -12.31
C SER A 543 -11.75 -9.04 -11.12
N ALA A 544 -12.99 -8.93 -10.66
CA ALA A 544 -13.51 -9.75 -9.56
C ALA A 544 -14.99 -10.09 -9.72
N GLY A 545 -15.46 -11.13 -9.01
CA GLY A 545 -16.87 -11.52 -9.03
C GLY A 545 -17.20 -12.69 -8.09
N THR A 546 -18.45 -13.15 -8.16
CA THR A 546 -18.95 -14.32 -7.41
C THR A 546 -19.14 -15.49 -8.37
N ALA A 547 -18.77 -16.70 -7.94
CA ALA A 547 -19.01 -17.93 -8.68
C ALA A 547 -20.48 -18.36 -8.58
N SER A 548 -20.96 -19.05 -9.60
CA SER A 548 -22.27 -19.72 -9.57
C SER A 548 -22.16 -21.00 -8.74
N GLY A 549 -22.93 -21.09 -7.66
CA GLY A 549 -22.92 -22.22 -6.71
C GLY A 549 -21.86 -22.10 -5.62
N THR A 550 -22.01 -22.88 -4.55
CA THR A 550 -21.09 -22.87 -3.39
C THR A 550 -20.43 -24.24 -3.16
N ALA A 551 -21.19 -25.32 -3.13
CA ALA A 551 -20.66 -26.68 -2.95
C ALA A 551 -19.99 -27.23 -4.21
N GLN A 552 -20.64 -27.05 -5.36
CA GLN A 552 -20.08 -27.20 -6.70
C GLN A 552 -20.19 -25.82 -7.33
N TRP A 553 -19.05 -25.23 -7.69
CA TRP A 553 -19.01 -23.83 -8.11
C TRP A 553 -18.36 -23.68 -9.49
N SER A 554 -18.78 -22.66 -10.23
CA SER A 554 -18.19 -22.31 -11.53
C SER A 554 -18.14 -20.79 -11.74
N ALA A 555 -17.07 -20.30 -12.34
CA ALA A 555 -16.90 -18.89 -12.69
C ALA A 555 -16.21 -18.73 -14.05
N SER A 556 -16.71 -17.83 -14.89
CA SER A 556 -16.04 -17.43 -16.14
C SER A 556 -15.25 -16.14 -15.88
N ILE A 557 -13.93 -16.21 -15.97
CA ILE A 557 -13.01 -15.17 -15.50
C ILE A 557 -12.33 -14.51 -16.70
N PRO A 558 -12.44 -13.19 -16.89
CA PRO A 558 -11.77 -12.46 -17.96
C PRO A 558 -10.25 -12.39 -17.72
N LEU A 559 -9.49 -12.37 -18.81
CA LEU A 559 -8.02 -12.40 -18.81
C LEU A 559 -7.45 -11.28 -19.68
N LEU A 560 -6.50 -10.52 -19.14
CA LEU A 560 -5.65 -9.62 -19.93
C LEU A 560 -4.52 -10.40 -20.60
N VAL A 561 -3.93 -9.87 -21.68
CA VAL A 561 -2.74 -10.48 -22.31
C VAL A 561 -1.58 -10.44 -21.29
N GLY A 562 -0.84 -11.54 -21.16
CA GLY A 562 0.21 -11.70 -20.16
C GLY A 562 -0.21 -12.57 -18.96
N SER A 563 0.47 -12.40 -17.82
CA SER A 563 0.25 -13.22 -16.63
C SER A 563 -0.94 -12.72 -15.81
N ASN A 564 -1.94 -13.58 -15.61
CA ASN A 564 -3.10 -13.33 -14.76
C ASN A 564 -3.09 -14.30 -13.58
N THR A 565 -2.84 -13.82 -12.36
CA THR A 565 -3.03 -14.59 -11.14
C THR A 565 -4.49 -14.50 -10.73
N VAL A 566 -5.19 -15.62 -10.77
CA VAL A 566 -6.61 -15.74 -10.40
C VAL A 566 -6.71 -16.35 -9.01
N THR A 567 -7.33 -15.64 -8.07
CA THR A 567 -7.57 -16.07 -6.70
C THR A 567 -9.04 -16.42 -6.50
N ILE A 568 -9.34 -17.65 -6.06
CA ILE A 568 -10.68 -18.12 -5.66
C ILE A 568 -10.76 -18.18 -4.13
N ARG A 569 -11.84 -17.69 -3.53
CA ARG A 569 -12.09 -17.69 -2.08
C ARG A 569 -13.45 -18.29 -1.76
N ALA A 570 -13.51 -19.27 -0.86
CA ALA A 570 -14.72 -19.76 -0.23
C ALA A 570 -14.85 -19.15 1.18
N SER A 571 -16.07 -18.80 1.58
CA SER A 571 -16.40 -18.28 2.91
C SER A 571 -17.62 -19.01 3.47
N ASP A 572 -17.65 -19.25 4.78
CA ASP A 572 -18.83 -19.74 5.50
C ASP A 572 -19.65 -18.58 6.11
N ALA A 573 -20.74 -18.89 6.80
CA ALA A 573 -21.59 -17.89 7.44
C ALA A 573 -21.01 -17.33 8.75
N ALA A 574 -19.97 -17.95 9.30
CA ALA A 574 -19.27 -17.51 10.50
C ALA A 574 -18.05 -16.62 10.21
N GLY A 575 -17.71 -16.43 8.93
CA GLY A 575 -16.60 -15.59 8.48
C GLY A 575 -15.28 -16.34 8.29
N ASN A 576 -15.25 -17.66 8.44
CA ASN A 576 -14.06 -18.43 8.14
C ASN A 576 -13.88 -18.54 6.62
N VAL A 577 -12.62 -18.52 6.17
CA VAL A 577 -12.29 -18.48 4.74
C VAL A 577 -11.23 -19.48 4.35
N ALA A 578 -11.31 -19.97 3.12
CA ALA A 578 -10.22 -20.64 2.44
C ALA A 578 -10.08 -20.12 1.01
N TRP A 579 -8.86 -20.13 0.50
CA TRP A 579 -8.58 -19.61 -0.83
C TRP A 579 -7.51 -20.44 -1.56
N ARG A 580 -7.50 -20.33 -2.89
CA ARG A 580 -6.51 -20.92 -3.80
C ARG A 580 -6.25 -19.94 -4.93
N SER A 581 -5.03 -19.93 -5.47
CA SER A 581 -4.69 -19.16 -6.66
C SER A 581 -4.14 -20.03 -7.78
N VAL A 582 -4.34 -19.59 -9.02
CA VAL A 582 -3.79 -20.21 -10.23
C VAL A 582 -3.26 -19.11 -11.15
N VAL A 583 -2.07 -19.31 -11.69
CA VAL A 583 -1.49 -18.41 -12.69
C VAL A 583 -1.97 -18.83 -14.08
N VAL A 584 -2.57 -17.90 -14.83
CA VAL A 584 -3.03 -18.10 -16.20
C VAL A 584 -2.28 -17.14 -17.12
N THR A 585 -1.38 -17.66 -17.93
CA THR A 585 -0.69 -16.86 -18.96
C THR A 585 -1.54 -16.83 -20.22
N ARG A 586 -2.09 -15.65 -20.54
CA ARG A 586 -2.74 -15.41 -21.82
C ARG A 586 -1.69 -15.02 -22.87
N ARG A 587 -1.52 -15.83 -23.90
CA ARG A 587 -0.60 -15.61 -25.01
C ARG A 587 -1.28 -14.99 -26.22
#